data_AF-A0A2E9CCF2-F1
#
_entry.id   AF-A0A2E9CCF2-F1
#
_cell.length_a   1.000
_cell.length_b   1.000
_cell.length_c   1.000
_cell.angle_alpha   90.00
_cell.angle_beta   90.00
_cell.angle_gamma   90.00
#
_symmetry.space_group_name_H-M   'P 1'
#
loop_
_entity.id
_entity.type
_entity.pdbx_description
1 polymer ?
#
loop_
_entity_poly.entity_id
_entity_poly.type
_entity_poly.pdbx_seq_one_letter_code
_entity_poly.pdbx_strand_id
1 'polypeptide(L)'
;ERKYNFGIKVTLVHGDITDHLDWLYVEDASLILRGELLSDCLSKWCWLQSKAVDLQPKWDKNPISKLKWSGQDSTPNLTLELLKLSNSPTVATVVHGNATLKELKKQLRNYSGDVEHLIIFHKDAEDYRD
;
A
#
# COMPACT_ATOMS: atom_id res chain seq x y z
N GLU A 1 5.80 -6.19 -14.08
CA GLU A 1 5.61 -4.91 -13.36
C GLU A 1 5.30 -3.79 -14.36
N ARG A 2 4.61 -2.74 -13.93
CA ARG A 2 4.42 -1.48 -14.69
C ARG A 2 4.90 -0.31 -13.82
N LYS A 3 5.65 0.64 -14.39
CA LYS A 3 6.21 1.78 -13.65
C LYS A 3 5.62 3.09 -14.16
N TYR A 4 5.25 3.95 -13.23
CA TYR A 4 4.72 5.29 -13.51
C TYR A 4 5.42 6.33 -12.62
N ASN A 5 5.39 7.58 -13.05
CA ASN A 5 5.80 8.72 -12.24
C ASN A 5 4.64 9.73 -12.21
N PHE A 6 4.06 9.93 -11.02
CA PHE A 6 2.95 10.86 -10.79
C PHE A 6 3.33 11.98 -9.82
N GLY A 7 4.62 12.28 -9.70
CA GLY A 7 5.20 13.12 -8.64
C GLY A 7 5.98 12.27 -7.63
N ILE A 8 5.55 11.02 -7.45
CA ILE A 8 6.28 9.95 -6.79
C ILE A 8 6.40 8.76 -7.76
N LYS A 9 7.41 7.91 -7.56
CA LYS A 9 7.59 6.67 -8.32
C LYS A 9 6.49 5.69 -7.92
N VAL A 10 5.75 5.16 -8.89
CA VAL A 10 4.72 4.15 -8.67
C VAL A 10 5.09 2.89 -9.41
N THR A 11 5.12 1.75 -8.72
CA THR A 11 5.34 0.43 -9.33
C THR A 11 4.13 -0.45 -9.08
N LEU A 12 3.48 -0.87 -10.16
CA LEU A 12 2.39 -1.83 -10.12
C LEU A 12 2.94 -3.23 -10.39
N VAL A 13 2.74 -4.13 -9.45
CA VAL A 13 3.19 -5.52 -9.53
C VAL A 13 1.96 -6.40 -9.61
N HIS A 14 1.86 -7.15 -10.71
CA HIS A 14 0.83 -8.17 -10.84
C HIS A 14 1.31 -9.43 -10.14
N GLY A 15 0.68 -9.80 -9.03
CA GLY A 15 1.11 -10.92 -8.20
C GLY A 15 0.68 -10.79 -6.74
N ASP A 16 0.95 -11.82 -5.95
CA ASP A 16 0.75 -11.81 -4.51
C ASP A 16 1.95 -11.15 -3.82
N ILE A 17 1.69 -10.19 -2.93
CA ILE A 17 2.75 -9.50 -2.18
C ILE A 17 3.62 -10.47 -1.36
N THR A 18 3.04 -11.60 -0.92
CA THR A 18 3.75 -12.60 -0.11
C THR A 18 4.85 -13.34 -0.86
N ASP A 19 4.87 -13.28 -2.20
CA ASP A 19 5.92 -13.86 -3.04
C ASP A 19 7.09 -12.89 -3.28
N HIS A 20 7.01 -11.67 -2.76
CA HIS A 20 7.97 -10.59 -3.01
C HIS A 20 8.52 -9.95 -1.72
N LEU A 21 8.39 -10.63 -0.59
CA LEU A 21 8.78 -10.10 0.74
C LEU A 21 10.28 -9.81 0.87
N ASP A 22 11.11 -10.62 0.23
CA ASP A 22 12.56 -10.44 0.14
C ASP A 22 12.91 -9.14 -0.59
N TRP A 23 12.28 -8.88 -1.73
CA TRP A 23 12.45 -7.64 -2.48
C TRP A 23 11.98 -6.42 -1.66
N LEU A 24 10.83 -6.51 -0.99
CA LEU A 24 10.32 -5.44 -0.14
C LEU A 24 11.23 -5.13 1.05
N TYR A 25 11.90 -6.15 1.58
CA TYR A 25 12.90 -5.96 2.63
C TYR A 25 14.15 -5.23 2.12
N VAL A 26 14.64 -5.57 0.92
CA VAL A 26 15.80 -4.90 0.29
C VAL A 26 15.50 -3.44 -0.05
N GLU A 27 14.27 -3.15 -0.47
CA GLU A 27 13.82 -1.78 -0.80
C GLU A 27 13.47 -0.93 0.45
N ASP A 28 13.69 -1.47 1.65
CA ASP A 28 13.32 -0.87 2.95
C ASP A 28 11.86 -0.38 2.96
N ALA A 29 10.96 -1.17 2.38
CA ALA A 29 9.58 -0.77 2.16
C ALA A 29 8.73 -0.88 3.44
N SER A 30 7.98 0.18 3.74
CA SER A 30 6.92 0.13 4.75
C SER A 30 5.73 -0.66 4.25
N LEU A 31 5.41 -1.75 4.96
CA LEU A 31 4.27 -2.61 4.65
C LEU A 31 2.99 -2.02 5.25
N ILE A 32 2.05 -1.67 4.39
CA ILE A 32 0.76 -1.13 4.80
C ILE A 32 -0.34 -2.00 4.21
N LEU A 33 -0.81 -2.98 4.99
CA LEU A 33 -1.67 -4.08 4.52
C LEU A 33 -2.87 -4.31 5.46
N ARG A 34 -3.85 -5.09 4.98
CA ARG A 34 -4.95 -5.60 5.81
C ARG A 34 -4.38 -6.50 6.91
N GLY A 35 -4.97 -6.49 8.10
CA GLY A 35 -4.41 -7.19 9.27
C GLY A 35 -4.09 -8.68 9.06
N GLU A 36 -4.97 -9.42 8.37
CA GLU A 36 -4.74 -10.84 8.03
C GLU A 36 -3.56 -11.00 7.07
N LEU A 37 -3.56 -10.25 5.96
CA LEU A 37 -2.47 -10.29 4.98
C LEU A 37 -1.12 -9.83 5.57
N LEU A 38 -1.15 -8.81 6.43
CA LEU A 38 0.03 -8.35 7.16
C LEU A 38 0.57 -9.47 8.07
N SER A 39 -0.31 -10.12 8.83
CA SER A 39 0.08 -11.23 9.70
C SER A 39 0.70 -12.38 8.90
N ASP A 40 0.12 -12.72 7.75
CA ASP A 40 0.66 -13.74 6.84
C ASP A 40 2.04 -13.36 6.31
N CYS A 41 2.23 -12.11 5.87
CA CYS A 41 3.53 -11.60 5.43
C CYS A 41 4.58 -11.71 6.54
N LEU A 42 4.23 -11.28 7.76
CA LEU A 42 5.13 -11.30 8.91
C LEU A 42 5.42 -12.72 9.41
N SER A 43 4.50 -13.67 9.19
CA SER A 43 4.73 -15.10 9.49
C SER A 43 5.78 -15.72 8.57
N LYS A 44 5.80 -15.30 7.29
CA LYS A 44 6.76 -15.76 6.28
C LYS A 44 8.10 -15.03 6.40
N TRP A 45 8.08 -13.74 6.74
CA TRP A 45 9.27 -12.90 6.81
C TRP A 45 9.20 -11.89 7.97
N CYS A 46 9.58 -12.35 9.16
CA CYS A 46 9.46 -11.58 10.40
C CYS A 46 10.32 -10.31 10.46
N TRP A 47 11.39 -10.22 9.66
CA TRP A 47 12.27 -9.03 9.62
C TRP A 47 11.54 -7.75 9.20
N LEU A 48 10.42 -7.88 8.48
CA LEU A 48 9.60 -6.75 8.05
C LEU A 48 8.74 -6.16 9.18
N GLN A 49 8.69 -6.78 10.37
CA GLN A 49 7.91 -6.28 11.51
C GLN A 49 8.28 -4.84 11.89
N SER A 50 9.55 -4.49 11.81
CA SER A 50 10.04 -3.14 12.14
C SER A 50 9.52 -2.05 11.18
N LYS A 51 9.07 -2.44 9.98
CA LYS A 51 8.59 -1.54 8.92
C LYS A 51 7.10 -1.70 8.63
N ALA A 52 6.44 -2.65 9.29
CA ALA A 52 5.00 -2.86 9.19
C ALA A 52 4.23 -1.75 9.92
N VAL A 53 3.19 -1.26 9.27
CA VAL A 53 2.25 -0.29 9.85
C VAL A 53 1.00 -1.03 10.29
N ASP A 54 0.74 -1.03 11.60
CA ASP A 54 -0.49 -1.61 12.13
C ASP A 54 -1.66 -0.62 11.98
N LEU A 55 -2.54 -0.92 11.03
CA LEU A 55 -3.74 -0.13 10.76
C LEU A 55 -4.94 -0.51 11.63
N GLN A 56 -4.87 -1.60 12.38
CA GLN A 56 -5.96 -2.12 13.21
C GLN A 56 -5.45 -2.58 14.59
N PRO A 57 -4.79 -1.69 15.36
CA PRO A 57 -4.28 -2.04 16.66
C PRO A 57 -5.43 -2.42 17.60
N LYS A 58 -5.22 -3.47 18.41
CA LYS A 58 -6.25 -4.00 19.33
C LYS A 58 -6.54 -3.07 20.51
N TRP A 59 -5.54 -2.32 20.96
CA TRP A 59 -5.60 -1.53 22.20
C TRP A 59 -5.44 -0.03 21.97
N ASP A 60 -4.99 0.37 20.79
CA ASP A 60 -4.81 1.77 20.41
C ASP A 60 -5.94 2.25 19.50
N LYS A 61 -6.00 3.57 19.32
CA LYS A 61 -6.93 4.18 18.39
C LYS A 61 -6.51 3.81 16.96
N ASN A 62 -7.43 3.20 16.21
CA ASN A 62 -7.22 2.91 14.79
C ASN A 62 -6.73 4.16 14.04
N PRO A 63 -5.59 4.09 13.34
CA PRO A 63 -5.04 5.22 12.59
C PRO A 63 -6.03 5.79 11.57
N ILE A 64 -6.85 4.92 10.97
CA ILE A 64 -7.93 5.29 10.06
C ILE A 64 -9.26 4.78 10.63
N SER A 65 -10.09 5.70 11.11
CA SER A 65 -11.41 5.37 11.66
C SER A 65 -12.33 4.82 10.55
N LYS A 66 -12.94 3.64 10.80
CA LYS A 66 -13.85 2.95 9.86
C LYS A 66 -13.20 2.64 8.51
N LEU A 67 -11.93 2.25 8.51
CA LEU A 67 -11.17 1.87 7.32
C LEU A 67 -11.93 0.83 6.47
N LYS A 68 -12.24 1.21 5.23
CA LYS A 68 -12.78 0.33 4.19
C LYS A 68 -11.81 0.31 3.02
N TRP A 69 -11.25 -0.86 2.74
CA TRP A 69 -10.17 -1.01 1.77
C TRP A 69 -10.62 -0.98 0.31
N SER A 70 -11.82 -1.49 -0.02
CA SER A 70 -12.27 -1.65 -1.40
C SER A 70 -13.80 -1.53 -1.50
N GLY A 71 -14.30 -1.22 -2.70
CA GLY A 71 -15.72 -1.07 -3.01
C GLY A 71 -16.21 0.38 -3.05
N GLN A 72 -17.50 0.56 -3.35
CA GLN A 72 -18.13 1.88 -3.54
C GLN A 72 -18.09 2.76 -2.28
N ASP A 73 -18.03 2.15 -1.10
CA ASP A 73 -17.87 2.83 0.19
C ASP A 73 -16.42 2.82 0.70
N SER A 74 -15.43 2.55 -0.16
CA SER A 74 -14.02 2.57 0.25
C SER A 74 -13.64 3.93 0.84
N THR A 75 -12.70 3.91 1.79
CA THR A 75 -12.26 5.14 2.45
C THR A 75 -11.76 6.12 1.39
N PRO A 76 -12.32 7.34 1.31
CA PRO A 76 -11.93 8.30 0.30
C PRO A 76 -10.47 8.69 0.50
N ASN A 77 -9.72 8.77 -0.60
CA ASN A 77 -8.29 9.08 -0.59
C ASN A 77 -7.44 8.12 0.24
N LEU A 78 -7.82 6.84 0.30
CA LEU A 78 -7.11 5.83 1.07
C LEU A 78 -5.60 5.81 0.80
N THR A 79 -5.17 5.89 -0.47
CA THR A 79 -3.74 5.97 -0.82
C THR A 79 -3.03 7.07 -0.05
N LEU A 80 -3.60 8.28 0.03
CA LEU A 80 -2.98 9.40 0.72
C LEU A 80 -2.88 9.17 2.22
N GLU A 81 -3.90 8.57 2.83
CA GLU A 81 -3.87 8.23 4.25
C GLU A 81 -2.83 7.14 4.54
N LEU A 82 -2.71 6.12 3.68
CA LEU A 82 -1.66 5.10 3.81
C LEU A 82 -0.25 5.73 3.70
N LEU A 83 -0.04 6.61 2.71
CA LEU A 83 1.23 7.31 2.51
C LEU A 83 1.61 8.27 3.65
N LYS A 84 0.66 8.74 4.46
CA LYS A 84 0.96 9.54 5.66
C LYS A 84 1.39 8.68 6.85
N LEU A 85 0.99 7.41 6.86
CA LEU A 85 1.30 6.46 7.92
C LEU A 85 2.58 5.65 7.66
N SER A 86 3.24 5.90 6.53
CA SER A 86 4.49 5.24 6.16
C SER A 86 5.62 5.60 7.12
N ASN A 87 6.43 4.61 7.45
CA ASN A 87 7.64 4.80 8.27
C ASN A 87 8.91 4.94 7.40
N SER A 88 8.79 4.83 6.07
CA SER A 88 9.92 4.82 5.13
C SER A 88 9.55 5.55 3.82
N PRO A 89 10.53 6.04 3.06
CA PRO A 89 10.32 6.66 1.74
C PRO A 89 9.76 5.69 0.69
N THR A 90 9.84 4.38 0.94
CA THR A 90 9.23 3.34 0.11
C THR A 90 8.03 2.75 0.84
N VAL A 91 6.89 2.61 0.16
CA VAL A 91 5.66 2.02 0.69
C VAL A 91 5.23 0.87 -0.19
N ALA A 92 4.85 -0.25 0.41
CA ALA A 92 4.23 -1.37 -0.27
C ALA A 92 2.83 -1.66 0.28
N THR A 93 1.86 -1.69 -0.62
CA THR A 93 0.45 -1.96 -0.32
C THR A 93 -0.15 -2.87 -1.39
N VAL A 94 -1.36 -3.36 -1.14
CA VAL A 94 -2.22 -4.00 -2.14
C VAL A 94 -3.22 -3.01 -2.73
N VAL A 95 -3.86 -3.43 -3.83
CA VAL A 95 -5.00 -2.73 -4.43
C VAL A 95 -6.03 -2.31 -3.39
N HIS A 96 -6.49 -1.08 -3.54
CA HIS A 96 -7.54 -0.49 -2.72
C HIS A 96 -8.36 0.53 -3.52
N GLY A 97 -9.55 0.88 -3.05
CA GLY A 97 -10.46 1.79 -3.77
C GLY A 97 -11.10 1.13 -5.00
N ASN A 98 -11.20 1.88 -6.11
CA ASN A 98 -11.72 1.38 -7.40
C ASN A 98 -10.64 0.84 -8.35
N ALA A 99 -9.37 0.74 -7.90
CA ALA A 99 -8.27 0.16 -8.67
C ALA A 99 -8.01 0.79 -10.07
N THR A 100 -8.36 2.07 -10.29
CA THR A 100 -8.11 2.77 -11.56
C THR A 100 -6.85 3.64 -11.51
N LEU A 101 -6.13 3.73 -12.64
CA LEU A 101 -4.96 4.61 -12.77
C LEU A 101 -5.34 6.09 -12.63
N LYS A 102 -6.52 6.47 -13.14
CA LYS A 102 -7.03 7.83 -13.06
C LYS A 102 -7.26 8.29 -11.63
N GLU A 103 -7.86 7.44 -10.80
CA GLU A 103 -8.06 7.76 -9.39
C GLU A 103 -6.73 7.82 -8.64
N LEU A 104 -5.83 6.86 -8.88
CA LEU A 104 -4.50 6.85 -8.28
C LEU A 104 -3.72 8.14 -8.60
N LYS A 105 -3.66 8.52 -9.89
CA LYS A 105 -3.01 9.75 -10.33
C LYS A 105 -3.63 11.00 -9.70
N LYS A 106 -4.96 11.04 -9.58
CA LYS A 106 -5.67 12.18 -8.95
C LYS A 106 -5.32 12.30 -7.48
N GLN A 107 -5.28 11.19 -6.75
CA GLN A 107 -4.92 11.18 -5.33
C GLN A 107 -3.47 11.62 -5.14
N LEU A 108 -2.54 11.03 -5.89
CA LEU A 108 -1.10 11.36 -5.79
C LEU A 108 -0.74 12.78 -6.18
N ARG A 109 -1.52 13.45 -7.05
CA ARG A 109 -1.26 14.84 -7.45
C ARG A 109 -1.25 15.82 -6.27
N ASN A 110 -2.00 15.52 -5.21
CA ASN A 110 -2.08 16.35 -4.01
C ASN A 110 -1.23 15.80 -2.86
N TYR A 111 -0.39 14.79 -3.11
CA TYR A 111 0.52 14.26 -2.11
C TYR A 111 1.69 15.22 -1.89
N SER A 112 1.98 15.52 -0.63
CA SER A 112 3.07 16.40 -0.20
C SER A 112 3.77 15.84 1.04
N GLY A 113 4.21 14.58 0.97
CA GLY A 113 4.94 13.91 2.05
C GLY A 113 6.25 13.31 1.57
N ASP A 114 6.90 12.55 2.45
CA ASP A 114 8.27 12.05 2.27
C ASP A 114 8.36 10.71 1.51
N VAL A 115 7.23 10.13 1.10
CA VAL A 115 7.24 8.89 0.31
C VAL A 115 7.63 9.21 -1.13
N GLU A 116 8.72 8.61 -1.57
CA GLU A 116 9.26 8.74 -2.92
C GLU A 116 8.81 7.59 -3.83
N HIS A 117 8.54 6.42 -3.27
CA HIS A 117 8.21 5.21 -4.02
C HIS A 117 7.01 4.45 -3.43
N LEU A 118 5.94 4.33 -4.20
CA LEU A 118 4.77 3.51 -3.90
C LEU A 118 4.75 2.24 -4.76
N ILE A 119 4.71 1.07 -4.12
CA ILE A 119 4.59 -0.24 -4.73
C ILE A 119 3.18 -0.76 -4.44
N ILE A 120 2.42 -1.09 -5.48
CA ILE A 120 1.05 -1.60 -5.37
C ILE A 120 0.99 -2.99 -6.00
N PHE A 121 0.61 -3.97 -5.20
CA PHE A 121 0.37 -5.34 -5.65
C PHE A 121 -1.09 -5.53 -6.03
N HIS A 122 -1.33 -6.09 -7.21
CA HIS A 122 -2.66 -6.37 -7.72
C HIS A 122 -2.76 -7.81 -8.24
N LYS A 123 -3.83 -8.51 -7.85
CA LYS A 123 -4.10 -9.89 -8.28
C LYS A 123 -4.92 -9.95 -9.55
N ASP A 124 -5.81 -8.98 -9.76
CA ASP A 124 -6.64 -8.93 -10.96
C ASP A 124 -5.87 -8.26 -12.09
N ALA A 125 -5.91 -8.88 -13.27
CA ALA A 125 -5.19 -8.40 -14.43
C ALA A 125 -5.80 -7.12 -15.00
N GLU A 126 -7.10 -6.89 -14.75
CA GLU A 126 -7.86 -5.70 -15.17
C GLU A 126 -7.61 -4.46 -14.29
N ASP A 127 -7.11 -4.66 -13.06
CA ASP A 127 -6.74 -3.54 -12.19
C ASP A 127 -5.66 -2.69 -12.86
N TYR A 128 -5.86 -1.36 -12.82
CA TYR A 128 -4.91 -0.38 -13.37
C TYR A 128 -4.56 -0.58 -14.86
N ARG A 129 -5.53 -1.04 -15.67
CA ARG A 129 -5.38 -1.16 -17.14
C ARG A 129 -5.73 0.08 -17.97
N ASP A 130 -6.45 1.06 -17.40
CA ASP A 130 -6.86 2.30 -18.09
C ASP A 130 -5.72 3.17 -18.63
#